data_AF-A0A534UVW6-F1
#
_entry.id   AF-A0A534UVW6-F1
#
_cell.length_a   1.000
_cell.length_b   1.000
_cell.length_c   1.000
_cell.angle_alpha   90.00
_cell.angle_beta   90.00
_cell.angle_gamma   90.00
#
_symmetry.space_group_name_H-M   'P 1'
#
loop_
_entity.id
_entity.type
_entity.pdbx_description
1 polymer ?
#
loop_
_entity_poly.entity_id
_entity_poly.type
_entity_poly.pdbx_seq_one_letter_code
_entity_poly.pdbx_strand_id
1 'polypeptide(L)'
;MAVTEEILGQFLGDETFPVTWESEVEKDFFWVYDDLHIPHPVSPMFFDIGGWWLSCDHMFRRFGTPFAVDWLAKNVNGYVYTTAIPADPDLRIEGTEYSSRYEARVPRDATFAATMGPYLDTVLPVYGRDFADWWRDRLRPEMERNFAYLEARLDAADAMSLADVACLLEDAIDIH
;
A
#
# COMPACT_ATOMS: atom_id res chain seq x y z
N MET A 1 3.78 -14.55 15.91
CA MET A 1 3.32 -14.97 17.26
C MET A 1 2.19 -16.00 17.16
N ALA A 2 2.20 -17.09 17.94
CA ALA A 2 1.06 -18.02 17.99
C ALA A 2 -0.15 -17.32 18.62
N VAL A 3 -1.29 -17.33 17.93
CA VAL A 3 -2.55 -16.78 18.44
C VAL A 3 -2.88 -17.52 19.74
N THR A 4 -2.78 -16.84 20.88
CA THR A 4 -3.09 -17.39 22.20
C THR A 4 -4.57 -17.30 22.54
N GLU A 5 -5.35 -16.62 21.70
CA GLU A 5 -6.77 -16.38 21.90
C GLU A 5 -7.62 -17.43 21.16
N GLU A 6 -8.77 -17.76 21.74
CA GLU A 6 -9.71 -18.70 21.14
C GLU A 6 -10.34 -18.10 19.87
N ILE A 7 -10.24 -18.81 18.75
CA ILE A 7 -10.91 -18.43 17.50
C ILE A 7 -12.43 -18.65 17.67
N LEU A 8 -13.18 -17.56 17.81
CA LEU A 8 -14.64 -17.59 17.99
C LEU A 8 -15.38 -17.97 16.69
N GLY A 9 -14.76 -17.75 15.54
CA GLY A 9 -15.30 -18.07 14.23
C GLY A 9 -14.28 -17.80 13.13
N GLN A 10 -14.27 -18.65 12.12
CA GLN A 10 -13.37 -18.52 10.97
C GLN A 10 -14.14 -18.88 9.70
N PHE A 11 -14.00 -18.04 8.69
CA PHE A 11 -14.52 -18.32 7.35
C PHE A 11 -13.38 -18.19 6.35
N LEU A 12 -12.96 -19.32 5.80
CA LEU A 12 -11.85 -19.41 4.84
C LEU A 12 -12.35 -19.57 3.39
N GLY A 13 -13.62 -19.28 3.15
CA GLY A 13 -14.31 -19.53 1.88
C GLY A 13 -15.02 -20.87 1.81
N ASP A 14 -15.98 -20.96 0.89
CA ASP A 14 -16.72 -22.17 0.53
C ASP A 14 -17.09 -22.16 -0.96
N GLU A 15 -17.92 -23.11 -1.42
CA GLU A 15 -18.36 -23.18 -2.82
C GLU A 15 -19.16 -21.95 -3.28
N THR A 16 -19.84 -21.26 -2.36
CA THR A 16 -20.67 -20.08 -2.65
C THR A 16 -19.89 -18.78 -2.57
N PHE A 17 -18.80 -18.77 -1.80
CA PHE A 17 -17.86 -17.67 -1.68
C PHE A 17 -16.43 -18.22 -1.70
N PRO A 18 -15.88 -18.53 -2.89
CA PRO A 18 -14.57 -19.14 -3.00
C PRO A 18 -13.48 -18.12 -2.62
N VAL A 19 -12.51 -18.57 -1.82
CA VAL A 19 -11.31 -17.82 -1.47
C VAL A 19 -10.09 -18.69 -1.73
N THR A 20 -9.15 -18.18 -2.52
CA THR A 20 -7.88 -18.87 -2.80
C THR A 20 -6.81 -18.37 -1.85
N TRP A 21 -6.21 -19.26 -1.06
CA TRP A 21 -5.13 -18.91 -0.13
C TRP A 21 -3.78 -19.34 -0.70
N GLU A 22 -2.81 -18.44 -0.73
CA GLU A 22 -1.46 -18.69 -1.27
C GLU A 22 -0.55 -19.40 -0.24
N SER A 23 -0.87 -19.29 1.05
CA SER A 23 -0.17 -20.00 2.12
C SER A 23 -1.06 -20.25 3.34
N GLU A 24 -0.65 -21.16 4.23
CA GLU A 24 -1.33 -21.35 5.51
C GLU A 24 -1.20 -20.12 6.42
N VAL A 25 -0.06 -19.45 6.38
CA VAL A 25 0.20 -18.23 7.18
C VAL A 25 -0.78 -17.11 6.80
N GLU A 26 -1.19 -17.04 5.52
CA GLU A 26 -2.15 -16.04 5.04
C GLU A 26 -3.52 -16.15 5.74
N LYS A 27 -3.95 -17.37 6.08
CA LYS A 27 -5.26 -17.67 6.70
C LYS A 27 -5.34 -17.21 8.16
N ASP A 28 -4.20 -16.96 8.79
CA ASP A 28 -4.12 -16.53 10.18
C ASP A 28 -4.33 -15.01 10.34
N PHE A 29 -4.35 -14.26 9.23
CA PHE A 29 -4.53 -12.81 9.25
C PHE A 29 -5.99 -12.38 9.30
N PHE A 30 -6.21 -11.19 9.87
CA PHE A 30 -7.50 -10.53 9.86
C PHE A 30 -7.67 -9.71 8.58
N TRP A 31 -8.34 -10.30 7.60
CA TRP A 31 -8.65 -9.68 6.32
C TRP A 31 -9.91 -8.82 6.42
N VAL A 32 -9.79 -7.55 6.02
CA VAL A 32 -10.87 -6.57 6.06
C VAL A 32 -11.27 -6.20 4.64
N TYR A 33 -12.57 -6.22 4.35
CA TYR A 33 -13.09 -5.64 3.12
C TYR A 33 -12.80 -4.12 3.13
N ASP A 34 -12.06 -3.63 2.15
CA ASP A 34 -11.67 -2.21 2.06
C ASP A 34 -12.80 -1.36 1.46
N ASP A 35 -13.90 -1.25 2.19
CA ASP A 35 -15.06 -0.45 1.79
C ASP A 35 -14.81 1.06 1.90
N LEU A 36 -13.88 1.47 2.76
CA LEU A 36 -13.52 2.87 2.98
C LEU A 36 -12.88 3.49 1.75
N HIS A 37 -11.91 2.80 1.12
CA HIS A 37 -11.20 3.31 -0.05
C HIS A 37 -11.76 2.74 -1.36
N ILE A 38 -12.16 1.46 -1.37
CA ILE A 38 -12.58 0.72 -2.58
C ILE A 38 -13.95 0.04 -2.36
N PRO A 39 -15.05 0.83 -2.28
CA PRO A 39 -16.40 0.32 -2.00
C PRO A 39 -17.01 -0.51 -3.14
N HIS A 40 -16.34 -0.64 -4.28
CA HIS A 40 -16.88 -1.26 -5.48
C HIS A 40 -15.90 -2.28 -6.06
N PRO A 41 -16.40 -3.26 -6.84
CA PRO A 41 -15.54 -4.19 -7.53
C PRO A 41 -14.52 -3.50 -8.43
N VAL A 42 -13.30 -4.01 -8.45
CA VAL A 42 -12.21 -3.50 -9.26
C VAL A 42 -11.91 -4.41 -10.44
N SER A 43 -11.42 -3.81 -11.53
CA SER A 43 -10.88 -4.59 -12.64
C SER A 43 -9.55 -5.25 -12.25
N PRO A 44 -9.17 -6.38 -12.87
CA PRO A 44 -7.85 -6.99 -12.64
C PRO A 44 -6.70 -6.01 -12.87
N MET A 45 -6.79 -5.19 -13.91
CA MET A 45 -5.77 -4.18 -14.21
C MET A 45 -5.63 -3.14 -13.08
N PHE A 46 -6.74 -2.62 -12.56
CA PHE A 46 -6.66 -1.67 -11.43
C PHE A 46 -6.05 -2.34 -10.19
N PHE A 47 -6.42 -3.60 -9.94
CA PHE A 47 -5.88 -4.35 -8.80
C PHE A 47 -4.35 -4.56 -8.92
N ASP A 48 -3.86 -4.84 -10.12
CA ASP A 48 -2.44 -5.19 -10.31
C ASP A 48 -1.48 -3.98 -10.26
N ILE A 49 -1.92 -2.81 -10.75
CA ILE A 49 -1.02 -1.65 -10.95
C ILE A 49 -1.52 -0.32 -10.37
N GLY A 50 -2.78 -0.24 -9.92
CA GLY A 50 -3.41 1.04 -9.50
C GLY A 50 -3.79 1.13 -8.03
N GLY A 51 -3.53 0.07 -7.24
CA GLY A 51 -3.94 -0.02 -5.85
C GLY A 51 -3.07 0.79 -4.89
N TRP A 52 -3.68 1.50 -3.95
CA TRP A 52 -2.97 2.23 -2.89
C TRP A 52 -2.14 1.31 -1.98
N TRP A 53 -2.54 0.04 -1.86
CA TRP A 53 -1.82 -0.99 -1.10
C TRP A 53 -0.41 -1.26 -1.63
N LEU A 54 -0.14 -0.98 -2.91
CA LEU A 54 1.18 -1.20 -3.54
C LEU A 54 2.29 -0.31 -2.94
N SER A 55 1.95 0.67 -2.11
CA SER A 55 2.92 1.61 -1.52
C SER A 55 2.78 1.76 0.00
N CYS A 56 2.05 0.85 0.65
CA CYS A 56 1.73 0.98 2.07
C CYS A 56 2.91 0.73 3.00
N ASP A 57 3.85 -0.09 2.58
CA ASP A 57 5.13 -0.27 3.28
C ASP A 57 5.87 1.06 3.46
N HIS A 58 5.80 1.96 2.47
CA HIS A 58 6.33 3.32 2.56
C HIS A 58 5.56 4.15 3.60
N MET A 59 4.23 4.08 3.59
CA MET A 59 3.37 4.79 4.55
C MET A 59 3.75 4.43 5.99
N PHE A 60 3.82 3.13 6.32
CA PHE A 60 4.14 2.68 7.68
C PHE A 60 5.55 3.09 8.10
N ARG A 61 6.54 3.06 7.19
CA ARG A 61 7.89 3.59 7.48
C ARG A 61 7.89 5.10 7.71
N ARG A 62 7.12 5.85 6.92
CA ARG A 62 7.09 7.31 6.98
C ARG A 62 6.53 7.81 8.29
N PHE A 63 5.40 7.23 8.73
CA PHE A 63 4.77 7.62 9.99
C PHE A 63 5.41 6.94 11.20
N GLY A 64 5.98 5.74 11.04
CA GLY A 64 6.63 5.02 12.13
C GLY A 64 5.66 4.30 13.05
N THR A 65 4.61 3.73 12.50
CA THR A 65 3.64 2.93 13.27
C THR A 65 4.32 1.72 13.92
N PRO A 66 4.18 1.52 15.25
CA PRO A 66 4.89 0.43 15.94
C PRO A 66 4.21 -0.93 15.82
N PHE A 67 2.95 -0.98 15.38
CA PHE A 67 2.13 -2.21 15.35
C PHE A 67 2.00 -2.85 13.96
N ALA A 68 2.30 -2.11 12.90
CA ALA A 68 2.21 -2.57 11.52
C ALA A 68 3.32 -1.96 10.66
N VAL A 69 3.72 -2.69 9.63
CA VAL A 69 4.88 -2.37 8.77
C VAL A 69 4.59 -2.46 7.29
N ASP A 70 3.49 -3.11 6.91
CA ASP A 70 3.09 -3.31 5.53
C ASP A 70 1.58 -3.55 5.43
N TRP A 71 1.03 -3.46 4.23
CA TRP A 71 -0.36 -3.79 3.94
C TRP A 71 -0.44 -4.66 2.68
N LEU A 72 -0.97 -5.87 2.82
CA LEU A 72 -1.22 -6.73 1.67
C LEU A 72 -2.69 -6.65 1.24
N ALA A 73 -2.94 -6.87 -0.05
CA ALA A 73 -4.28 -6.88 -0.61
C ALA A 73 -4.57 -8.18 -1.35
N LYS A 74 -5.86 -8.50 -1.44
CA LYS A 74 -6.40 -9.66 -2.14
C LYS A 74 -7.69 -9.27 -2.85
N ASN A 75 -7.83 -9.73 -4.09
CA ASN A 75 -9.08 -9.61 -4.82
C ASN A 75 -9.92 -10.87 -4.58
N VAL A 76 -11.06 -10.72 -3.91
CA VAL A 76 -12.01 -11.81 -3.66
C VAL A 76 -13.34 -11.42 -4.30
N ASN A 77 -13.73 -12.17 -5.34
CA ASN A 77 -14.97 -11.93 -6.09
C ASN A 77 -15.11 -10.49 -6.63
N GLY A 78 -13.99 -9.88 -7.03
CA GLY A 78 -13.94 -8.51 -7.55
C GLY A 78 -13.70 -7.46 -6.48
N TYR A 79 -13.84 -7.79 -5.19
CA TYR A 79 -13.69 -6.85 -4.09
C TYR A 79 -12.30 -6.91 -3.46
N VAL A 80 -11.80 -5.75 -3.02
CA VAL A 80 -10.49 -5.63 -2.39
C VAL A 80 -10.61 -5.92 -0.90
N TYR A 81 -9.91 -6.95 -0.46
CA TYR A 81 -9.67 -7.23 0.95
C TYR A 81 -8.23 -6.88 1.25
N THR A 82 -7.98 -6.33 2.44
CA THR A 82 -6.65 -5.93 2.84
C THR A 82 -6.33 -6.41 4.25
N THR A 83 -5.06 -6.61 4.55
CA THR A 83 -4.58 -6.98 5.89
C THR A 83 -3.32 -6.22 6.26
N ALA A 84 -3.30 -5.66 7.47
CA ALA A 84 -2.13 -5.02 8.02
C ALA A 84 -1.13 -6.08 8.51
N ILE A 85 0.12 -5.93 8.11
CA ILE A 85 1.19 -6.86 8.45
C ILE A 85 1.85 -6.41 9.76
N PRO A 86 1.90 -7.28 10.78
CA PRO A 86 2.49 -6.96 12.07
C PRO A 86 4.01 -6.82 11.94
N ALA A 87 4.59 -6.04 12.85
CA ALA A 87 6.04 -5.82 12.94
C ALA A 87 6.80 -7.04 13.51
N ASP A 88 6.55 -8.25 12.99
CA ASP A 88 7.19 -9.51 13.42
C ASP A 88 8.38 -9.83 12.49
N PRO A 89 9.64 -9.79 12.97
CA PRO A 89 10.83 -9.97 12.13
C PRO A 89 10.96 -11.38 11.52
N ASP A 90 10.26 -12.36 12.09
CA ASP A 90 10.30 -13.74 11.62
C ASP A 90 9.15 -14.07 10.65
N LEU A 91 8.19 -13.16 10.47
CA LEU A 91 7.07 -13.35 9.56
C LEU A 91 7.54 -13.37 8.10
N ARG A 92 7.09 -14.36 7.35
CA ARG A 92 7.31 -14.52 5.92
C ARG A 92 5.96 -14.70 5.25
N ILE A 93 5.56 -13.74 4.42
CA ILE A 93 4.31 -13.79 3.66
C ILE A 93 4.52 -13.11 2.33
N GLU A 94 4.14 -13.81 1.26
CA GLU A 94 4.19 -13.31 -0.10
C GLU A 94 2.90 -12.54 -0.44
N GLY A 95 3.05 -11.50 -1.23
CA GLY A 95 2.01 -10.76 -1.92
C GLY A 95 2.42 -10.51 -3.37
N THR A 96 1.69 -9.62 -4.02
CA THR A 96 2.01 -9.16 -5.39
C THR A 96 2.09 -7.65 -5.40
N GLU A 97 3.16 -7.12 -6.00
CA GLU A 97 3.35 -5.70 -6.26
C GLU A 97 3.74 -5.53 -7.73
N TYR A 98 3.00 -4.75 -8.51
CA TYR A 98 3.21 -4.57 -9.97
C TYR A 98 3.41 -5.88 -10.73
N SER A 99 2.49 -6.82 -10.53
CA SER A 99 2.53 -8.19 -11.10
C SER A 99 3.80 -8.99 -10.79
N SER A 100 4.59 -8.57 -9.81
CA SER A 100 5.80 -9.24 -9.36
C SER A 100 5.61 -9.84 -7.98
N ARG A 101 6.36 -10.92 -7.68
CA ARG A 101 6.38 -11.49 -6.34
C ARG A 101 6.96 -10.46 -5.38
N TYR A 102 6.24 -10.25 -4.29
CA TYR A 102 6.60 -9.34 -3.23
C TYR A 102 6.59 -10.10 -1.91
N GLU A 103 7.55 -9.85 -1.04
CA GLU A 103 7.51 -10.35 0.33
C GLU A 103 7.25 -9.18 1.26
N ALA A 104 6.27 -9.32 2.16
CA ALA A 104 5.92 -8.25 3.06
C ALA A 104 7.12 -7.78 3.88
N ARG A 105 7.28 -6.47 3.99
CA ARG A 105 8.47 -5.89 4.60
C ARG A 105 8.32 -5.85 6.11
N VAL A 106 8.99 -6.79 6.74
CA VAL A 106 9.07 -6.91 8.19
C VAL A 106 10.38 -6.32 8.75
N PRO A 107 10.42 -5.92 10.03
CA PRO A 107 11.65 -5.40 10.61
C PRO A 107 12.74 -6.47 10.68
N ARG A 108 14.00 -6.05 10.83
CA ARG A 108 15.13 -7.00 10.99
C ARG A 108 15.20 -7.63 12.37
N ASP A 109 14.63 -6.97 13.38
CA ASP A 109 14.64 -7.43 14.77
C ASP A 109 13.44 -6.89 15.54
N ALA A 110 13.25 -7.42 16.75
CA ALA A 110 12.12 -7.10 17.61
C ALA A 110 12.20 -5.71 18.28
N THR A 111 13.29 -4.96 18.11
CA THR A 111 13.45 -3.61 18.71
C THR A 111 12.72 -2.52 17.94
N PHE A 112 12.21 -2.84 16.74
CA PHE A 112 11.50 -1.90 15.86
C PHE A 112 10.38 -1.16 16.58
N ALA A 113 9.44 -1.86 17.20
CA ALA A 113 8.27 -1.24 17.85
C ALA A 113 8.69 -0.27 18.97
N ALA A 114 9.70 -0.66 19.76
CA ALA A 114 10.23 0.16 20.86
C ALA A 114 10.96 1.43 20.36
N THR A 115 11.47 1.42 19.13
CA THR A 115 12.19 2.56 18.53
C THR A 115 11.25 3.46 17.72
N MET A 116 10.33 2.87 16.97
CA MET A 116 9.43 3.61 16.08
C MET A 116 8.30 4.29 16.82
N GLY A 117 7.78 3.71 17.90
CA GLY A 117 6.76 4.36 18.74
C GLY A 117 7.18 5.76 19.21
N PRO A 118 8.35 5.93 19.87
CA PRO A 118 8.85 7.24 20.27
C PRO A 118 9.06 8.22 19.11
N TYR A 119 9.47 7.73 17.92
CA TYR A 119 9.58 8.56 16.73
C TYR A 119 8.20 9.06 16.29
N LEU A 120 7.22 8.17 16.16
CA LEU A 120 5.83 8.52 15.83
C LEU A 120 5.27 9.55 16.82
N ASP A 121 5.43 9.32 18.13
CA ASP A 121 4.98 10.25 19.17
C ASP A 121 5.62 11.64 19.04
N THR A 122 6.85 11.70 18.53
CA THR A 122 7.57 12.96 18.30
C THR A 122 7.07 13.68 17.03
N VAL A 123 6.90 12.96 15.93
CA VAL A 123 6.64 13.58 14.61
C VAL A 123 5.16 13.76 14.31
N LEU A 124 4.29 12.87 14.78
CA LEU A 124 2.85 12.90 14.47
C LEU A 124 2.17 14.20 14.93
N PRO A 125 2.45 14.76 16.14
CA PRO A 125 1.89 16.04 16.53
C PRO A 125 2.35 17.20 15.65
N VAL A 126 3.58 17.14 15.12
CA VAL A 126 4.10 18.15 14.18
C VAL A 126 3.34 18.05 12.86
N TYR A 127 3.16 16.85 12.32
CA TYR A 127 2.31 16.63 11.15
C TYR A 127 0.88 17.13 11.39
N GLY A 128 0.25 16.74 12.50
CA GLY A 128 -1.12 17.16 12.82
C GLY A 128 -1.28 18.68 12.94
N ARG A 129 -0.24 19.38 13.41
CA ARG A 129 -0.23 20.85 13.53
C ARG A 129 0.01 21.54 12.19
N ASP A 130 0.99 21.10 11.42
CA ASP A 130 1.57 21.90 10.33
C ASP A 130 1.25 21.36 8.92
N PHE A 131 0.76 20.12 8.79
CA PHE A 131 0.64 19.46 7.47
C PHE A 131 -0.25 20.21 6.48
N ALA A 132 -1.36 20.80 6.91
CA ALA A 132 -2.26 21.53 6.02
C ALA A 132 -1.56 22.75 5.38
N ASP A 133 -0.73 23.46 6.15
CA ASP A 133 0.05 24.59 5.64
C ASP A 133 1.19 24.09 4.74
N TRP A 134 1.91 23.04 5.12
CA TRP A 134 2.92 22.44 4.26
C TRP A 134 2.35 21.92 2.94
N TRP A 135 1.16 21.31 2.99
CA TRP A 135 0.45 20.86 1.80
C TRP A 135 0.19 22.05 0.88
N ARG A 136 -0.45 23.10 1.40
CA ARG A 136 -0.82 24.31 0.64
C ARG A 136 0.39 25.04 0.08
N ASP A 137 1.44 25.22 0.88
CA ASP A 137 2.51 26.19 0.60
C ASP A 137 3.80 25.55 0.08
N ARG A 138 3.99 24.23 0.26
CA ARG A 138 5.22 23.51 -0.13
C ARG A 138 4.95 22.39 -1.13
N LEU A 139 4.08 21.44 -0.78
CA LEU A 139 3.91 20.20 -1.54
C LEU A 139 3.04 20.41 -2.78
N ARG A 140 1.84 20.98 -2.62
CA ARG A 140 0.93 21.24 -3.74
C ARG A 140 1.60 22.10 -4.83
N PRO A 141 2.27 23.23 -4.53
CA PRO A 141 2.90 24.04 -5.58
C PRO A 141 4.01 23.29 -6.33
N GLU A 142 4.75 22.39 -5.66
CA GLU A 142 5.74 21.55 -6.33
C GLU A 142 5.09 20.52 -7.25
N MET A 143 4.06 19.83 -6.76
CA MET A 143 3.29 18.88 -7.56
C MET A 143 2.67 19.56 -8.79
N GLU A 144 2.09 20.75 -8.63
CA GLU A 144 1.51 21.52 -9.74
C GLU A 144 2.56 21.88 -10.81
N ARG A 145 3.79 22.23 -10.41
CA ARG A 145 4.88 22.48 -11.37
C ARG A 145 5.26 21.21 -12.14
N ASN A 146 5.34 20.09 -11.43
CA ASN A 146 5.67 18.79 -12.02
C ASN A 146 4.58 18.33 -13.00
N PHE A 147 3.30 18.45 -12.63
CA PHE A 147 2.19 18.16 -13.53
C PHE A 147 2.18 19.08 -14.74
N ALA A 148 2.36 20.40 -14.57
CA ALA A 148 2.42 21.32 -15.69
C ALA A 148 3.54 20.97 -16.69
N TYR A 149 4.70 20.51 -16.20
CA TYR A 149 5.77 20.02 -17.07
C TYR A 149 5.37 18.75 -17.83
N LEU A 150 4.86 17.73 -17.13
CA LEU A 150 4.46 16.45 -17.72
C LEU A 150 3.33 16.62 -18.75
N GLU A 151 2.30 17.40 -18.40
CA GLU A 151 1.17 17.72 -19.28
C GLU A 151 1.62 18.46 -20.53
N ALA A 152 2.48 19.47 -20.40
CA ALA A 152 3.00 20.20 -21.56
C ALA A 152 3.83 19.30 -22.51
N ARG A 153 4.51 18.28 -21.98
CA ARG A 153 5.18 17.26 -22.81
C ARG A 153 4.16 16.35 -23.47
N LEU A 154 3.13 15.93 -22.74
CA LEU A 154 2.08 15.03 -23.23
C LEU A 154 1.23 15.68 -24.31
N ASP A 155 0.99 16.99 -24.24
CA ASP A 155 0.31 17.78 -25.29
C ASP A 155 1.03 17.71 -26.64
N ALA A 156 2.33 17.39 -26.65
CA ALA A 156 3.12 17.20 -27.86
C ALA A 156 3.20 15.72 -28.32
N ALA A 157 2.42 14.80 -27.72
CA ALA A 157 2.49 13.37 -27.99
C ALA A 157 2.19 12.99 -29.44
N ASP A 158 1.36 13.75 -30.17
CA ASP A 158 1.08 13.51 -31.59
C ASP A 158 2.34 13.64 -32.49
N ALA A 159 3.37 14.35 -32.01
CA ALA A 159 4.66 14.50 -32.69
C ALA A 159 5.71 13.49 -32.19
N MET A 160 5.36 12.62 -31.24
CA MET A 160 6.24 11.65 -30.61
C MET A 160 6.01 10.25 -31.19
N SER A 161 7.03 9.40 -31.13
CA SER A 161 6.80 7.97 -31.35
C SER A 161 6.08 7.35 -30.14
N LEU A 162 5.45 6.19 -30.32
CA LEU A 162 4.86 5.45 -29.20
C LEU A 162 5.89 5.14 -28.11
N ALA A 163 7.15 4.88 -28.48
CA ALA A 163 8.22 4.62 -27.52
C ALA A 163 8.56 5.88 -26.71
N ASP A 164 8.61 7.06 -27.36
CA ASP A 164 8.86 8.32 -26.65
C ASP A 164 7.72 8.67 -25.68
N VAL A 165 6.47 8.43 -26.08
CA VAL A 165 5.30 8.60 -25.19
C VAL A 165 5.37 7.62 -24.02
N ALA A 166 5.75 6.36 -24.26
CA ALA A 166 5.93 5.39 -23.19
C ALA A 166 6.98 5.85 -22.16
N CYS A 167 8.15 6.31 -22.63
CA CYS A 167 9.17 6.88 -21.73
C CYS A 167 8.68 8.13 -21.00
N LEU A 168 7.89 9.00 -21.63
CA LEU A 168 7.29 10.14 -20.95
C LEU A 168 6.32 9.71 -19.83
N LEU A 169 5.59 8.62 -20.03
CA LEU A 169 4.73 8.06 -18.98
C LEU A 169 5.55 7.41 -17.85
N GLU A 170 6.74 6.89 -18.14
CA GLU A 170 7.70 6.46 -17.12
C GLU A 170 8.25 7.65 -16.32
N ASP A 171 8.56 8.79 -16.96
CA ASP A 171 8.96 10.02 -16.26
C ASP A 171 7.91 10.45 -15.22
N ALA A 172 6.62 10.22 -15.51
CA ALA A 172 5.54 10.55 -14.58
C ALA A 172 5.60 9.68 -13.30
N ILE A 173 6.12 8.46 -13.37
CA ILE A 173 6.34 7.60 -12.21
C ILE A 173 7.56 8.09 -11.41
N ASP A 174 8.63 8.51 -12.08
CA ASP A 174 9.86 8.99 -11.42
C ASP A 174 9.67 10.34 -10.70
N ILE A 175 8.78 11.18 -11.22
CA ILE A 175 8.49 12.51 -10.69
C ILE A 175 7.43 12.47 -9.57
N HIS A 176 6.57 11.44 -9.56
CA HIS A 176 5.46 11.28 -8.63
C HIS A 176 5.89 10.66 -7.29
#